data_AF-A0A660SBG4-F1
#
_entry.id   AF-A0A660SBG4-F1
#
_cell.length_a   1.000
_cell.length_b   1.000
_cell.length_c   1.000
_cell.angle_alpha   90.00
_cell.angle_beta   90.00
_cell.angle_gamma   90.00
#
_symmetry.space_group_name_H-M   'P 1'
#
loop_
_entity.id
_entity.type
_entity.pdbx_description
1 polymer ?
#
loop_
_entity_poly.entity_id
_entity_poly.type
_entity_poly.pdbx_seq_one_letter_code
_entity_poly.pdbx_strand_id
1 'polypeptide(L)' 'MRGPTLSTILQKRYIVVALDNNDIIISCKTVNSSKEARYWFSVFKAAWEEHRVSVYKLTPCRY' A
#
# COMPACT_ATOMS: atom_id res chain seq x y z
N MET A 1 14.77 -1.65 3.40
CA MET A 1 14.21 -0.82 2.31
C MET A 1 13.81 0.53 2.89
N ARG A 2 14.15 1.67 2.27
CA ARG A 2 13.60 2.98 2.66
C ARG A 2 12.16 3.05 2.13
N GLY A 3 11.20 3.32 3.02
CA GLY A 3 9.80 3.52 2.64
C GLY A 3 9.61 4.75 1.75
N PRO A 4 8.41 4.93 1.15
CA PRO A 4 8.10 6.10 0.33
C PRO A 4 8.15 7.38 1.17
N THR A 5 8.61 8.48 0.57
CA THR A 5 8.56 9.80 1.21
C THR A 5 7.13 10.32 1.28
N LEU A 6 6.85 11.22 2.23
CA LEU A 6 5.56 11.91 2.34
C LEU A 6 5.18 12.61 1.02
N SER A 7 6.16 13.23 0.34
CA SER A 7 5.97 13.86 -0.97
C SER A 7 5.51 12.86 -2.03
N THR A 8 6.07 11.65 -2.05
CA THR A 8 5.69 10.59 -2.98
C THR A 8 4.27 10.10 -2.71
N ILE A 9 3.90 9.97 -1.43
CA ILE A 9 2.56 9.56 -0.99
C ILE A 9 1.51 10.58 -1.46
N LEU A 10 1.75 11.87 -1.21
CA LEU A 10 0.78 12.94 -1.49
C LEU A 10 0.59 13.20 -3.00
N GLN A 11 1.63 13.01 -3.81
CA GLN A 11 1.54 13.20 -5.27
C GLN A 11 0.75 12.08 -5.98
N LYS A 12 0.59 10.92 -5.36
CA LYS A 12 -0.08 9.76 -5.97
C LYS A 12 -1.58 9.75 -5.62
N ARG A 13 -2.38 9.00 -6.36
CA ARG A 13 -3.84 8.90 -6.13
C ARG A 13 -4.22 7.76 -5.20
N TYR A 14 -3.44 6.69 -5.19
CA TYR A 14 -3.70 5.51 -4.37
C TYR A 14 -2.41 4.96 -3.80
N ILE A 15 -2.52 4.32 -2.65
CA ILE A 15 -1.43 3.64 -1.97
C ILE A 15 -1.93 2.26 -1.57
N VAL A 16 -1.17 1.24 -1.91
CA VAL A 16 -1.39 -0.12 -1.42
C VAL A 16 -0.33 -0.40 -0.36
N VAL A 17 -0.75 -0.71 0.86
CA VAL A 17 0.16 -1.00 1.98
C VAL A 17 -0.12 -2.39 2.53
N ALA A 18 0.94 -3.06 2.97
CA ALA A 18 0.88 -4.25 3.81
C ALA A 18 1.39 -3.87 5.20
N LEU A 19 0.57 -4.13 6.22
CA LEU A 19 0.83 -3.86 7.64
C LEU A 19 1.01 -5.18 8.38
N ASP A 20 2.00 -5.28 9.25
CA ASP A 20 2.10 -6.40 10.20
C ASP A 20 1.12 -6.22 11.38
N ASN A 21 1.14 -7.14 12.34
CA ASN A 21 0.28 -7.08 13.53
C ASN A 21 0.57 -5.91 14.48
N ASN A 22 1.68 -5.20 14.30
CA ASN A 22 2.06 -4.02 15.11
C ASN A 22 1.78 -2.72 14.35
N ASP A 23 0.97 -2.78 13.29
CA ASP A 23 0.66 -1.65 12.40
C ASP A 23 1.89 -1.05 11.71
N ILE A 24 2.95 -1.85 11.52
CA ILE A 24 4.17 -1.42 10.83
C ILE A 24 4.02 -1.71 9.34
N ILE A 25 4.29 -0.69 8.51
CA ILE A 25 4.35 -0.84 7.05
C ILE A 25 5.56 -1.70 6.67
N ILE A 26 5.30 -2.93 6.26
CA ILE A 26 6.33 -3.86 5.77
C ILE A 26 6.52 -3.80 4.25
N SER A 27 5.47 -3.37 3.52
CA SER A 27 5.53 -3.16 2.07
C SER A 27 4.55 -2.09 1.64
N CYS A 28 4.93 -1.33 0.60
CA CYS A 28 4.12 -0.24 0.10
C CYS A 28 4.30 -0.05 -1.41
N LYS A 29 3.19 0.26 -2.11
CA LYS A 29 3.18 0.64 -3.52
C LYS A 29 2.26 1.84 -3.74
N THR A 30 2.80 2.91 -4.31
CA THR A 30 2.04 4.12 -4.67
C THR A 30 1.71 4.14 -6.16
N VAL A 31 0.47 4.43 -6.54
CA VAL A 31 -0.01 4.38 -7.93
C VAL A 31 -0.98 5.52 -8.26
N ASN A 32 -1.18 5.79 -9.55
CA ASN A 32 -2.06 6.85 -10.03
C ASN A 32 -3.44 6.36 -10.52
N SER A 33 -3.57 5.05 -10.80
CA SER A 33 -4.79 4.45 -11.32
C SER A 33 -5.44 3.51 -10.32
N SER A 34 -6.77 3.54 -10.25
CA SER A 34 -7.55 2.63 -9.40
C SER A 34 -7.42 1.16 -9.86
N LYS A 35 -7.25 0.94 -11.18
CA LYS A 35 -7.04 -0.39 -11.77
C LYS A 35 -5.70 -0.97 -11.34
N GLU A 36 -4.65 -0.15 -11.41
CA GLU A 36 -3.31 -0.52 -10.97
C GLU A 36 -3.29 -0.79 -9.45
N ALA A 37 -3.99 0.02 -8.66
CA ALA A 37 -4.12 -0.21 -7.22
C ALA A 37 -4.80 -1.54 -6.90
N ARG A 38 -5.84 -1.92 -7.66
CA ARG A 38 -6.52 -3.22 -7.49
C ARG A 38 -5.60 -4.37 -7.86
N TYR A 39 -4.81 -4.23 -8.93
CA TYR A 39 -3.81 -5.23 -9.30
C TYR A 39 -2.78 -5.45 -8.18
N TRP A 40 -2.17 -4.37 -7.68
CA TRP A 40 -1.18 -4.48 -6.59
C TRP A 40 -1.78 -4.98 -5.28
N PHE A 41 -3.04 -4.66 -4.99
CA PHE A 41 -3.75 -5.21 -3.84
C PHE A 41 -3.84 -6.74 -3.91
N SER A 42 -4.21 -7.30 -5.08
CA SER A 42 -4.25 -8.75 -5.27
C SER A 42 -2.85 -9.38 -5.16
N VAL A 43 -1.82 -8.73 -5.72
CA VAL A 43 -0.43 -9.17 -5.60
C VAL A 43 0.01 -9.21 -4.13
N PHE A 44 -0.30 -8.17 -3.36
CA PHE A 44 0.05 -8.11 -1.94
C PHE A 44 -0.73 -9.16 -1.13
N LYS A 45 -2.03 -9.34 -1.39
CA LYS A 45 -2.81 -10.39 -0.72
C LYS A 45 -2.23 -11.78 -0.97
N ALA A 46 -1.90 -12.11 -2.21
CA ALA A 46 -1.30 -13.41 -2.53
C ALA A 46 0.09 -13.59 -1.91
N ALA A 47 0.92 -12.53 -1.91
CA ALA A 47 2.25 -12.57 -1.31
C ALA A 47 2.24 -12.76 0.22
N TRP A 48 1.14 -12.39 0.90
CA TRP A 48 1.06 -12.37 2.35
C TRP A 48 -0.09 -13.24 2.91
N GLU A 49 -0.65 -14.16 2.12
CA GLU A 49 -1.82 -14.97 2.48
C GLU A 49 -1.59 -15.83 3.74
N GLU A 50 -0.38 -16.38 3.90
CA GLU A 50 0.00 -17.21 5.05
C GLU A 50 0.53 -16.40 6.25
N HIS A 51 0.66 -15.08 6.09
CA HIS A 51 1.23 -14.20 7.10
C HIS A 51 0.13 -13.43 7.83
N ARG A 52 0.37 -13.10 9.11
CA ARG A 52 -0.51 -12.22 9.89
C ARG A 52 -0.31 -10.75 9.47
N VAL A 53 -0.67 -10.47 8.22
CA VAL A 53 -0.45 -9.19 7.54
C VAL A 53 -1.78 -8.71 6.97
N SER A 54 -2.10 -7.44 7.21
CA SER A 54 -3.28 -6.79 6.67
C SER A 54 -2.92 -5.92 5.48
N VAL A 55 -3.63 -6.09 4.37
CA VAL A 55 -3.40 -5.34 3.12
C VAL A 55 -4.51 -4.32 2.91
N TYR A 56 -4.14 -3.07 2.65
CA TYR A 56 -5.07 -1.96 2.45
C TYR A 56 -4.81 -1.21 1.15
N LYS A 57 -5.90 -0.73 0.54
CA LYS A 57 -5.86 0.29 -0.51
C LYS A 57 -6.35 1.61 0.08
N LEU A 58 -5.45 2.57 0.19
CA LEU A 58 -5.69 3.88 0.77
C LEU A 58 -5.71 4.94 -0.33
N THR A 59 -6.55 5.97 -0.14
CA THR A 59 -6.56 7.19 -0.94
C THR A 59 -6.02 8.30 -0.04
N PRO A 60 -4.84 8.88 -0.32
CA PRO A 60 -4.31 9.94 0.52
C PRO A 60 -5.25 11.16 0.50
N CYS A 61 -5.68 11.61 1.68
CA CYS A 61 -6.41 12.87 1.82
C CYS A 61 -5.49 14.03 1.46
N ARG A 62 -5.95 14.86 0.52
CA ARG A 62 -5.29 16.11 0.15
C ARG A 62 -5.98 17.21 0.96
N TYR A 63 -5.24 17.76 1.92
CA TYR A 63 -5.62 19.02 2.56
C TYR A 63 -5.41 20.17 1.58
#